data_AF-A0A847QQD1-F1
#
_entry.id   AF-A0A847QQD1-F1
#
_cell.length_a   1.000
_cell.length_b   1.000
_cell.length_c   1.000
_cell.angle_alpha   90.00
_cell.angle_beta   90.00
_cell.angle_gamma   90.00
#
_symmetry.space_group_name_H-M   'P 1'
#
loop_
_entity.id
_entity.type
_entity.pdbx_description
1 polymer ?
#
loop_
_entity_poly.entity_id
_entity_poly.type
_entity_poly.pdbx_seq_one_letter_code
_entity_poly.pdbx_strand_id
1 'polypeptide(L)'
;MKKAFTLCLILLCLFTLVGCKSPSEMAAEKITEKVLEDMTGGKVNVDGEKITIETEDGSELSLGGNEWPKDKLGKDIPKLDGEVTYVANSDVLCMIIVEGVKTAEFEKYLEKVKDAGYTQNEVSYSDSSSMTYMATNDDDIAFQLTYLIESEEVSITVGKSQN
;
A
#
# COMPACT_ATOMS: atom_id res chain seq x y z
N MET A 1 19.03 -11.82 -10.32
CA MET A 1 18.45 -11.60 -11.67
C MET A 1 17.26 -12.51 -11.96
N LYS A 2 17.36 -13.84 -11.91
CA LYS A 2 16.21 -14.73 -12.20
C LYS A 2 15.05 -14.56 -11.20
N LYS A 3 15.34 -14.47 -9.90
CA LYS A 3 14.33 -14.33 -8.83
C LYS A 3 13.69 -12.94 -8.77
N ALA A 4 14.47 -11.88 -8.96
CA ALA A 4 13.96 -10.51 -9.11
C ALA A 4 13.10 -10.36 -10.38
N PHE A 5 13.47 -11.05 -11.47
CA PHE A 5 12.67 -11.12 -12.68
C PHE A 5 11.37 -11.90 -12.45
N THR A 6 11.39 -12.98 -11.67
CA THR A 6 10.17 -13.71 -11.27
C THR A 6 9.25 -12.87 -10.40
N LEU A 7 9.76 -12.13 -9.41
CA LEU A 7 8.97 -11.23 -8.57
C LEU A 7 8.36 -10.09 -9.40
N CYS A 8 9.15 -9.49 -10.29
CA CYS A 8 8.69 -8.42 -11.19
C CYS A 8 7.65 -8.94 -12.20
N LEU A 9 7.78 -10.19 -12.66
CA LEU A 9 6.81 -10.85 -13.54
C LEU A 9 5.50 -11.19 -12.82
N ILE A 10 5.56 -11.58 -11.54
CA ILE A 10 4.37 -11.75 -10.69
C ILE A 10 3.68 -10.41 -10.46
N LEU A 11 4.45 -9.36 -10.17
CA LEU A 11 3.94 -7.99 -10.03
C LEU A 11 3.30 -7.47 -11.33
N LEU A 12 3.88 -7.80 -12.49
CA LEU A 12 3.37 -7.44 -13.82
C LEU A 12 2.11 -8.22 -14.22
N CYS A 13 2.00 -9.49 -13.83
CA CYS A 13 0.77 -10.28 -14.00
C CYS A 13 -0.38 -9.78 -13.10
N LEU A 14 -0.08 -9.16 -11.96
CA LEU A 14 -1.09 -8.50 -11.13
C LEU A 14 -1.65 -7.22 -11.80
N PHE A 15 -0.91 -6.58 -12.71
CA PHE A 15 -1.40 -5.46 -13.53
C PHE A 15 -2.30 -5.86 -14.70
N THR A 16 -2.37 -7.14 -15.09
CA THR A 16 -3.30 -7.61 -16.15
C THR A 16 -4.63 -8.14 -15.59
N LEU A 17 -4.74 -8.26 -14.26
CA LEU A 17 -5.97 -8.59 -13.53
C LEU A 17 -6.89 -7.37 -13.29
N VAL A 18 -6.66 -6.26 -13.99
CA VAL A 18 -7.49 -5.03 -13.94
C VAL A 18 -8.91 -5.24 -14.52
N GLY A 19 -9.29 -6.47 -14.84
CA GLY A 19 -10.67 -6.87 -15.14
C GLY A 19 -11.18 -7.94 -14.17
N CYS A 20 -12.00 -7.50 -13.20
CA CYS A 20 -12.77 -8.33 -12.25
C CYS A 20 -11.94 -9.14 -11.24
N LYS A 21 -11.51 -8.50 -10.14
CA LYS A 21 -11.98 -8.82 -8.77
C LYS A 21 -11.09 -8.14 -7.73
N SER A 22 -11.67 -7.51 -6.72
CA SER A 22 -10.91 -6.95 -5.60
C SER A 22 -10.23 -8.08 -4.79
N PRO A 23 -9.18 -7.79 -4.00
CA PRO A 23 -8.60 -8.76 -3.05
C PRO A 23 -9.66 -9.33 -2.09
N SER A 24 -10.68 -8.54 -1.75
CA SER A 24 -11.85 -9.00 -0.98
C SER A 24 -12.69 -10.04 -1.71
N GLU A 25 -12.83 -9.96 -3.04
CA GLU A 25 -13.47 -11.01 -3.84
C GLU A 25 -12.61 -12.27 -3.94
N MET A 26 -11.28 -12.14 -3.94
CA MET A 26 -10.36 -13.29 -3.95
C MET A 26 -10.37 -14.08 -2.63
N ALA A 27 -10.55 -13.39 -1.49
CA ALA A 27 -10.79 -14.00 -0.18
C ALA A 27 -12.21 -14.60 -0.03
N ALA A 28 -13.19 -14.04 -0.75
CA ALA A 28 -14.58 -14.49 -0.73
C ALA A 28 -14.84 -15.70 -1.66
N GLU A 29 -14.06 -15.88 -2.72
CA GLU A 29 -14.07 -17.13 -3.48
C GLU A 29 -13.48 -18.24 -2.63
N LYS A 30 -13.99 -19.47 -2.77
CA LYS A 30 -13.61 -20.65 -1.96
C LYS A 30 -12.19 -21.16 -2.23
N ILE A 31 -11.21 -20.26 -2.30
CA ILE A 31 -9.80 -20.54 -2.44
C ILE A 31 -9.30 -20.82 -1.02
N THR A 32 -9.03 -22.09 -0.74
CA THR A 32 -8.48 -22.49 0.56
C THR A 32 -7.03 -22.03 0.67
N GLU A 33 -6.56 -21.74 1.87
CA GLU A 33 -5.15 -21.41 2.18
C GLU A 33 -4.16 -22.29 1.41
N LYS A 34 -4.35 -23.62 1.41
CA LYS A 34 -3.52 -24.59 0.68
C LYS A 34 -3.34 -24.30 -0.83
N VAL A 35 -4.37 -23.81 -1.50
CA VAL A 35 -4.30 -23.47 -2.94
C VAL A 35 -3.46 -22.21 -3.14
N LEU A 36 -3.60 -21.22 -2.25
CA LEU A 36 -2.76 -20.03 -2.26
C LEU A 36 -1.31 -20.35 -1.89
N GLU A 37 -1.08 -21.27 -0.96
CA GLU A 37 0.25 -21.77 -0.61
C GLU A 37 0.94 -22.44 -1.81
N ASP A 38 0.23 -23.35 -2.49
CA ASP A 38 0.75 -24.03 -3.69
C ASP A 38 1.06 -23.04 -4.84
N MET A 39 0.30 -21.95 -4.96
CA MET A 39 0.47 -20.93 -6.00
C MET A 39 1.59 -19.92 -5.67
N THR A 40 1.70 -19.51 -4.41
CA THR A 40 2.68 -18.49 -3.97
C THR A 40 4.03 -19.11 -3.60
N GLY A 41 4.07 -20.41 -3.33
CA GLY A 41 5.26 -21.10 -2.81
C GLY A 41 5.63 -20.68 -1.39
N GLY A 42 4.70 -20.03 -0.66
CA GLY A 42 4.87 -19.56 0.70
C GLY A 42 3.72 -20.00 1.59
N LYS A 43 3.84 -19.77 2.90
CA LYS A 43 2.78 -20.03 3.86
C LYS A 43 1.77 -18.88 3.79
N VAL A 44 0.49 -19.21 3.66
CA VAL A 44 -0.57 -18.22 3.51
C VAL A 44 -1.55 -18.34 4.67
N ASN A 45 -1.80 -17.23 5.35
CA ASN A 45 -2.78 -17.12 6.43
C ASN A 45 -3.91 -16.17 6.01
N VAL A 46 -5.16 -16.63 6.07
CA VAL A 46 -6.34 -15.84 5.71
C VAL A 46 -7.16 -15.54 6.96
N ASP A 47 -7.23 -14.27 7.34
CA ASP A 47 -8.03 -13.77 8.47
C ASP A 47 -9.07 -12.76 7.96
N GLY A 48 -10.26 -13.27 7.61
CA GLY A 48 -11.32 -12.49 7.01
C GLY A 48 -10.89 -11.87 5.67
N GLU A 49 -10.77 -10.54 5.64
CA GLU A 49 -10.35 -9.77 4.45
C GLU A 49 -8.84 -9.55 4.37
N LYS A 50 -8.07 -9.98 5.39
CA LYS A 50 -6.63 -9.84 5.44
C LYS A 50 -5.95 -11.16 5.04
N ILE A 51 -5.08 -11.08 4.04
CA ILE A 51 -4.24 -12.19 3.59
C ILE A 51 -2.80 -11.87 3.99
N THR A 52 -2.13 -12.81 4.65
CA THR A 52 -0.70 -12.70 4.98
C THR A 52 0.06 -13.81 4.29
N ILE A 53 1.11 -13.47 3.55
CA ILE A 53 1.95 -14.38 2.79
C ILE A 53 3.36 -14.31 3.38
N GLU A 54 3.86 -15.43 3.88
CA GLU A 54 5.22 -15.61 4.35
C GLU A 54 5.98 -16.46 3.32
N THR A 55 6.98 -15.88 2.67
CA THR A 55 7.81 -16.58 1.69
C THR A 55 8.91 -17.40 2.37
N GLU A 56 9.47 -18.39 1.68
CA GLU A 56 10.55 -19.25 2.22
C GLU A 56 11.80 -18.48 2.68
N ASP A 57 12.00 -17.25 2.20
CA ASP A 57 13.09 -16.37 2.62
C ASP A 57 12.80 -15.56 3.90
N GLY A 58 11.63 -15.78 4.51
CA GLY A 58 11.18 -15.11 5.73
C GLY A 58 10.57 -13.72 5.53
N SER A 59 10.40 -13.27 4.27
CA SER A 59 9.69 -12.02 3.99
C SER A 59 8.19 -12.21 4.19
N GLU A 60 7.53 -11.20 4.76
CA GLU A 60 6.09 -11.25 5.02
C GLU A 60 5.36 -10.08 4.32
N LEU A 61 4.39 -10.41 3.48
CA LEU A 61 3.49 -9.46 2.82
C LEU A 61 2.08 -9.61 3.39
N SER A 62 1.51 -8.52 3.86
CA SER A 62 0.09 -8.46 4.25
C SER A 62 -0.69 -7.66 3.21
N LEU A 63 -1.85 -8.16 2.81
CA LEU A 63 -2.76 -7.58 1.81
C LEU A 63 -4.18 -7.54 2.37
N GLY A 64 -4.88 -6.43 2.16
CA GLY A 64 -6.21 -6.20 2.69
C GLY A 64 -6.22 -5.79 4.17
N GLY A 65 -7.43 -5.62 4.70
CA GLY A 65 -7.69 -5.10 6.05
C GLY A 65 -8.05 -3.62 6.07
N ASN A 66 -8.68 -3.22 7.18
CA ASN A 66 -9.27 -1.90 7.42
C ASN A 66 -8.70 -1.22 8.67
N GLU A 67 -7.56 -1.70 9.16
CA GLU A 67 -6.86 -1.13 10.31
C GLU A 67 -5.57 -0.44 9.86
N TRP A 68 -5.27 0.71 10.45
CA TRP A 68 -4.00 1.40 10.21
C TRP A 68 -2.81 0.49 10.58
N PRO A 69 -1.85 0.25 9.67
CA PRO A 69 -0.73 -0.65 9.93
C PRO A 69 0.20 -0.09 11.03
N LYS A 70 0.59 -0.94 11.97
CA LYS A 70 1.46 -0.58 13.12
C LYS A 70 2.81 -1.29 13.09
N ASP A 71 3.08 -2.01 12.02
CA ASP A 71 4.24 -2.87 11.81
C ASP A 71 4.93 -2.54 10.48
N LYS A 72 6.09 -3.17 10.26
CA LYS A 72 6.90 -3.08 9.03
C LYS A 72 7.10 -1.62 8.58
N LEU A 73 6.86 -1.29 7.32
CA LEU A 73 6.99 0.08 6.82
C LEU A 73 5.79 0.96 7.24
N GLY A 74 4.61 0.37 7.43
CA GLY A 74 3.42 1.09 7.88
C GLY A 74 3.55 1.81 9.23
N LYS A 75 4.41 1.31 10.14
CA LYS A 75 4.69 1.95 11.43
C LYS A 75 5.36 3.33 11.31
N ASP A 76 6.04 3.58 10.20
CA ASP A 76 6.82 4.80 9.94
C ASP A 76 5.99 5.86 9.20
N ILE A 77 4.72 5.55 8.89
CA ILE A 77 3.79 6.45 8.20
C ILE A 77 3.00 7.26 9.24
N PRO A 78 3.03 8.60 9.19
CA PRO A 78 2.17 9.43 10.03
C PRO A 78 0.71 9.02 9.89
N LYS A 79 -0.03 8.93 10.99
CA LYS A 79 -1.43 8.49 10.93
C LYS A 79 -2.35 9.57 10.31
N LEU A 80 -3.10 9.17 9.29
CA LEU A 80 -4.28 9.88 8.79
C LEU A 80 -5.52 9.31 9.47
N ASP A 81 -6.37 10.19 10.00
CA ASP A 81 -7.68 9.80 10.52
C ASP A 81 -8.67 9.72 9.36
N GLY A 82 -9.53 8.71 9.35
CA GLY A 82 -10.48 8.40 8.28
C GLY A 82 -10.87 6.92 8.27
N GLU A 83 -11.65 6.50 7.28
CA GLU A 83 -12.02 5.10 7.08
C GLU A 83 -10.95 4.41 6.24
N VAL A 84 -10.15 3.53 6.84
CA VAL A 84 -9.17 2.73 6.09
C VAL A 84 -9.91 1.62 5.36
N THR A 85 -9.89 1.62 4.03
CA THR A 85 -10.59 0.63 3.21
C THR A 85 -9.65 -0.43 2.62
N TYR A 86 -8.35 -0.16 2.61
CA TYR A 86 -7.35 -1.11 2.14
C TYR A 86 -5.97 -0.86 2.73
N VAL A 87 -5.24 -1.94 3.03
CA VAL A 87 -3.83 -1.92 3.40
C VAL A 87 -3.06 -3.00 2.64
N ALA A 88 -1.92 -2.64 2.07
CA ALA A 88 -0.86 -3.59 1.74
C ALA A 88 0.39 -3.19 2.51
N ASN A 89 1.02 -4.09 3.27
CA ASN A 89 2.16 -3.75 4.10
C ASN A 89 3.23 -4.85 4.11
N SER A 90 4.48 -4.43 3.91
CA SER A 90 5.71 -5.21 3.91
C SER A 90 6.87 -4.35 4.42
N ASP A 91 8.07 -4.90 4.52
CA ASP A 91 9.26 -4.14 4.94
C ASP A 91 9.77 -3.14 3.89
N VAL A 92 9.34 -3.28 2.64
CA VAL A 92 9.83 -2.51 1.47
C VAL A 92 8.77 -1.62 0.84
N LEU A 93 7.49 -1.93 1.04
CA LEU A 93 6.35 -1.21 0.48
C LEU A 93 5.19 -1.23 1.47
N CYS A 94 4.55 -0.08 1.65
CA CYS A 94 3.26 0.04 2.29
C CYS A 94 2.32 0.91 1.44
N MET A 95 1.10 0.45 1.25
CA MET A 95 0.01 1.16 0.59
C MET A 95 -1.19 1.19 1.52
N ILE A 96 -1.83 2.35 1.65
CA ILE A 96 -3.02 2.55 2.48
C ILE A 96 -4.02 3.35 1.64
N ILE A 97 -5.28 2.92 1.62
CA ILE A 97 -6.40 3.71 1.06
C ILE A 97 -7.28 4.13 2.22
N VAL A 98 -7.58 5.43 2.28
CA VAL A 98 -8.44 6.05 3.29
C VAL A 98 -9.54 6.83 2.60
N GLU A 99 -10.79 6.54 2.94
CA GLU A 99 -11.97 7.22 2.40
C GLU A 99 -12.58 8.20 3.42
N GLY A 100 -13.40 9.12 2.90
CA GLY A 100 -14.12 10.11 3.70
C GLY A 100 -13.25 11.26 4.22
N VAL A 101 -12.08 11.49 3.60
CA VAL A 101 -11.13 12.52 4.01
C VAL A 101 -11.47 13.83 3.32
N LYS A 102 -11.80 14.87 4.09
CA LYS A 102 -12.08 16.20 3.51
C LYS A 102 -10.78 16.89 3.10
N THR A 103 -10.87 17.81 2.15
CA THR A 103 -9.71 18.59 1.65
C THR A 103 -8.92 19.26 2.79
N ALA A 104 -9.60 19.86 3.77
CA ALA A 104 -8.92 20.50 4.90
C ALA A 104 -8.20 19.51 5.84
N GLU A 105 -8.61 18.24 5.86
CA GLU A 105 -7.95 17.17 6.62
C GLU A 105 -6.75 16.63 5.84
N PHE A 106 -6.88 16.47 4.53
CA PHE A 106 -5.77 16.15 3.63
C PHE A 106 -4.65 17.20 3.73
N GLU A 107 -4.98 18.50 3.68
CA GLU A 107 -3.98 19.57 3.79
C GLU A 107 -3.23 19.52 5.13
N LYS A 108 -3.93 19.28 6.25
CA LYS A 108 -3.30 19.09 7.55
C LYS A 108 -2.41 17.85 7.59
N TYR A 109 -2.84 16.78 6.92
CA TYR A 109 -2.08 15.55 6.85
C TYR A 109 -0.83 15.70 6.00
N LEU A 110 -0.90 16.45 4.89
CA LEU A 110 0.26 16.80 4.08
C LEU A 110 1.33 17.53 4.91
N GLU A 111 0.92 18.47 5.76
CA GLU A 111 1.86 19.15 6.67
C GLU A 111 2.47 18.18 7.69
N LYS A 112 1.70 17.23 8.25
CA LYS A 112 2.26 16.17 9.11
C LYS A 112 3.31 15.31 8.38
N VAL A 113 3.11 15.04 7.10
CA VAL A 113 4.05 14.26 6.27
C VAL A 113 5.35 15.04 6.04
N LYS A 114 5.26 16.34 5.75
CA LYS A 114 6.44 17.22 5.65
C LYS A 114 7.17 17.33 6.98
N ASP A 115 6.46 17.49 8.10
CA ASP A 115 7.02 17.53 9.45
C ASP A 115 7.72 16.21 9.83
N ALA A 116 7.31 15.09 9.23
CA ALA A 116 7.96 13.79 9.37
C ALA A 116 9.22 13.62 8.51
N GLY A 117 9.63 14.66 7.76
CA GLY A 117 10.89 14.71 7.01
C GLY A 117 10.78 14.33 5.54
N TYR A 118 9.57 14.08 5.01
CA TYR A 118 9.37 13.79 3.58
C TYR A 118 9.31 15.11 2.79
N THR A 119 10.46 15.77 2.64
CA THR A 119 10.58 17.07 1.96
C THR A 119 11.63 17.07 0.84
N GLN A 120 12.39 15.99 0.69
CA GLN A 120 13.46 15.89 -0.29
C GLN A 120 12.89 15.48 -1.65
N ASN A 121 13.45 16.00 -2.75
CA ASN A 121 12.99 15.70 -4.12
C ASN A 121 11.48 15.91 -4.32
N GLU A 122 10.93 16.95 -3.69
CA GLU A 122 9.50 17.24 -3.71
C GLU A 122 8.96 17.47 -5.13
N VAL A 123 7.86 16.80 -5.43
CA VAL A 123 7.05 17.01 -6.63
C VAL A 123 5.58 17.07 -6.21
N SER A 124 4.92 18.18 -6.49
CA SER A 124 3.49 18.38 -6.22
C SER A 124 2.73 18.72 -7.49
N TYR A 125 1.54 18.16 -7.66
CA TYR A 125 0.61 18.50 -8.73
C TYR A 125 -0.80 18.62 -8.17
N SER A 126 -1.59 19.57 -8.68
CA SER A 126 -2.99 19.71 -8.28
C SER A 126 -3.81 20.25 -9.44
N ASP A 127 -5.01 19.70 -9.60
CA ASP A 127 -6.07 20.21 -10.46
C ASP A 127 -7.43 20.10 -9.76
N SER A 128 -8.53 20.28 -10.50
CA SER A 128 -9.89 20.23 -9.95
C SER A 128 -10.33 18.83 -9.51
N SER A 129 -9.63 17.78 -9.94
CA SER A 129 -9.98 16.37 -9.66
C SER A 129 -9.09 15.74 -8.61
N SER A 130 -7.82 16.15 -8.52
CA SER A 130 -6.85 15.50 -7.65
C SER A 130 -5.76 16.43 -7.12
N MET A 131 -5.17 16.03 -6.00
CA MET A 131 -3.95 16.60 -5.43
C MET A 131 -2.94 15.48 -5.20
N THR A 132 -1.74 15.61 -5.76
CA THR A 132 -0.66 14.64 -5.62
C THR A 132 0.55 15.29 -5.00
N TYR A 133 1.16 14.60 -4.03
CA TYR A 133 2.42 14.98 -3.41
C TYR A 133 3.37 13.79 -3.42
N MET A 134 4.60 14.00 -3.86
CA MET A 134 5.66 13.00 -3.84
C MET A 134 6.90 13.62 -3.23
N ALA A 135 7.56 12.89 -2.33
CA ALA A 135 8.82 13.29 -1.74
C ALA A 135 9.60 12.07 -1.25
N THR A 136 10.82 12.32 -0.81
CA THR A 136 11.69 11.37 -0.11
C THR A 136 12.09 11.94 1.24
N ASN A 137 12.44 11.09 2.20
CA ASN A 137 13.10 11.51 3.42
C ASN A 137 14.63 11.34 3.31
N ASP A 138 15.37 11.64 4.38
CA ASP A 138 16.84 11.55 4.41
C ASP A 138 17.38 10.11 4.30
N ASP A 139 16.52 9.10 4.47
CA ASP A 139 16.85 7.68 4.28
C ASP A 139 16.51 7.19 2.86
N ASP A 140 16.24 8.10 1.92
CA ASP A 140 15.78 7.83 0.54
C ASP A 140 14.48 6.99 0.46
N ILE A 141 13.65 7.01 1.52
CA ILE A 141 12.34 6.37 1.52
C ILE A 141 11.37 7.28 0.78
N ALA A 142 10.79 6.77 -0.31
CA ALA A 142 9.82 7.48 -1.12
C ALA A 142 8.43 7.46 -0.47
N PHE A 143 7.75 8.60 -0.55
CA PHE A 143 6.40 8.81 -0.05
C PHE A 143 5.57 9.49 -1.13
N GLN A 144 4.42 8.90 -1.45
CA GLN A 144 3.47 9.41 -2.41
C GLN A 144 2.08 9.51 -1.75
N LEU A 145 1.47 10.67 -1.91
CA LEU A 145 0.07 10.93 -1.63
C LEU A 145 -0.66 11.25 -2.91
N THR A 146 -1.83 10.65 -3.08
CA THR A 146 -2.81 11.05 -4.09
C THR A 146 -4.14 11.23 -3.39
N TYR A 147 -4.71 12.42 -3.46
CA TYR A 147 -6.05 12.74 -2.97
C TYR A 147 -6.99 12.95 -4.16
N LEU A 148 -8.04 12.15 -4.23
CA LEU A 148 -9.12 12.28 -5.20
C LEU A 148 -10.24 13.09 -4.56
N ILE A 149 -10.46 14.31 -5.07
CA ILE A 149 -11.30 15.32 -4.43
C ILE A 149 -12.78 14.91 -4.44
N GLU A 150 -13.25 14.32 -5.53
CA GLU A 150 -14.66 13.95 -5.69
C GLU A 150 -15.06 12.76 -4.81
N SER A 151 -14.20 11.76 -4.68
CA SER A 151 -14.44 10.57 -3.86
C SER A 151 -14.00 10.72 -2.41
N GLU A 152 -13.35 11.83 -2.06
CA GLU A 152 -12.77 12.06 -0.73
C GLU A 152 -11.82 10.93 -0.30
N GLU A 153 -11.07 10.40 -1.26
CA GLU A 153 -10.18 9.25 -1.11
C GLU A 153 -8.72 9.69 -1.12
N VAL A 154 -7.95 9.23 -0.13
CA VAL A 154 -6.50 9.41 -0.05
C VAL A 154 -5.82 8.06 -0.22
N SER A 155 -5.00 7.94 -1.26
CA SER A 155 -4.03 6.87 -1.43
C SER A 155 -2.67 7.31 -0.91
N ILE A 156 -2.11 6.51 -0.01
CA ILE A 156 -0.78 6.69 0.58
C ILE A 156 0.08 5.53 0.11
N THR A 157 1.23 5.80 -0.49
CA THR A 157 2.21 4.79 -0.87
C THR A 157 3.58 5.18 -0.34
N VAL A 158 4.22 4.28 0.40
CA VAL A 158 5.57 4.46 0.94
C VAL A 158 6.42 3.29 0.50
N GLY A 159 7.61 3.55 -0.02
CA GLY A 159 8.47 2.52 -0.58
C GLY A 159 9.95 2.79 -0.37
N LYS A 160 10.72 1.73 -0.12
CA LYS A 160 12.18 1.77 -0.14
C LYS A 160 12.67 1.47 -1.55
N SER A 161 13.63 2.25 -2.04
CA SER A 161 14.34 1.87 -3.27
C SER A 161 15.10 0.56 -3.03
N GLN A 162 14.89 -0.43 -3.90
CA GLN A 162 15.64 -1.69 -3.87
C GLN A 162 17.02 -1.42 -4.49
N ASN A 163 18.03 -1.15 -3.67
CA ASN A 163 19.44 -1.16 -4.10
C ASN A 163 20.00 -2.58 -4.14
#